data_AF-A0A0A9XEX7-F1
#
_entry.id   AF-A0A0A9XEX7-F1
#
_cell.length_a   1.000
_cell.length_b   1.000
_cell.length_c   1.000
_cell.angle_alpha   90.00
_cell.angle_beta   90.00
_cell.angle_gamma   90.00
#
_symmetry.space_group_name_H-M   'P 1'
#
loop_
_entity.id
_entity.type
_entity.pdbx_description
1 polymer ?
#
loop_
_entity_poly.entity_id
_entity_poly.type
_entity_poly.pdbx_seq_one_letter_code
_entity_poly.pdbx_strand_id
1 'polypeptide(L)'
;MLLQHYQRYPGDTGSVEVMVVLLTERINTLEFHLAQHKKDKHVLRPYHKLCARRQKFLHYLRKHRFRTYQVLVRDLGIHEGAMELFGRTYDVPPYIPAHLQPILKTAKDVLRTQYFLMK
;
A
#
# COMPACT_ATOMS: atom_id res chain seq x y z
N MET A 1 11.26 12.11 11.41
CA MET A 1 10.98 11.49 10.10
C MET A 1 11.42 10.04 10.14
N LEU A 2 10.53 9.08 9.88
CA LEU A 2 10.88 7.64 9.89
C LEU A 2 12.01 7.32 8.88
N LEU A 3 12.13 8.10 7.81
CA LEU A 3 13.16 7.98 6.78
C LEU A 3 14.58 7.81 7.36
N GLN A 4 14.99 8.65 8.32
CA GLN A 4 16.34 8.65 8.88
C GLN A 4 16.67 7.34 9.61
N HIS A 5 15.67 6.68 10.20
CA HIS A 5 15.85 5.40 10.89
C HIS A 5 16.10 4.22 9.93
N TYR A 6 15.65 4.35 8.68
CA TYR A 6 15.74 3.29 7.67
C TYR A 6 16.87 3.48 6.67
N GLN A 7 17.58 4.62 6.72
CA GLN A 7 18.78 4.87 5.94
C GLN A 7 19.93 3.99 6.43
N ARG A 8 20.60 3.27 5.52
CA ARG A 8 21.79 2.48 5.86
C ARG A 8 23.05 3.33 5.96
N TYR A 9 23.07 4.43 5.23
CA TYR A 9 24.13 5.42 5.21
C TYR A 9 23.51 6.81 4.98
N PRO A 10 24.23 7.90 5.32
CA PRO A 10 23.72 9.26 5.13
C PRO A 10 23.36 9.51 3.66
N GLY A 11 22.10 9.88 3.39
CA GLY A 11 21.63 10.12 2.02
C GLY A 11 21.22 8.87 1.25
N ASP A 12 21.05 7.74 1.91
CA ASP A 12 20.52 6.52 1.29
C ASP A 12 19.08 6.75 0.79
N THR A 13 18.90 6.64 -0.53
CA THR A 13 17.61 6.71 -1.23
C THR A 13 17.29 5.41 -1.97
N GLY A 14 18.24 4.46 -2.00
CA GLY A 14 18.20 3.26 -2.81
C GLY A 14 17.74 2.03 -2.05
N SER A 15 17.93 2.01 -0.73
CA SER A 15 17.52 0.87 0.11
C SER A 15 16.03 0.61 0.02
N VAL A 16 15.68 -0.68 -0.03
CA VAL A 16 14.29 -1.13 -0.13
C VAL A 16 13.45 -0.62 1.04
N GLU A 17 14.03 -0.55 2.24
CA GLU A 17 13.38 0.04 3.42
C GLU A 17 13.00 1.51 3.21
N VAL A 18 13.97 2.31 2.77
CA VAL A 18 13.77 3.74 2.49
C VAL A 18 12.73 3.94 1.39
N MET A 19 12.81 3.15 0.31
CA MET A 19 11.83 3.22 -0.77
C MET A 19 10.41 2.90 -0.29
N VAL A 20 10.23 1.95 0.63
CA VAL A 20 8.91 1.63 1.21
C VAL A 20 8.37 2.81 2.03
N VAL A 21 9.22 3.47 2.82
CA VAL A 21 8.84 4.67 3.59
C VAL A 21 8.42 5.81 2.66
N LEU A 22 9.26 6.13 1.66
CA LEU A 22 8.97 7.18 0.68
C LEU A 22 7.68 6.92 -0.13
N LEU A 23 7.48 5.68 -0.56
CA LEU A 23 6.26 5.30 -1.26
C LEU A 23 5.04 5.43 -0.34
N THR A 24 5.18 5.09 0.94
CA THR A 24 4.09 5.19 1.90
C THR A 24 3.69 6.63 2.15
N GLU A 25 4.65 7.54 2.34
CA GLU A 25 4.36 8.99 2.45
C GLU A 25 3.62 9.50 1.21
N ARG A 26 4.08 9.13 0.01
CA ARG A 26 3.42 9.53 -1.24
C ARG A 26 2.02 8.95 -1.39
N ILE A 27 1.82 7.68 -1.02
CA ILE A 27 0.51 7.02 -1.04
C ILE A 27 -0.46 7.74 -0.10
N ASN A 28 -0.03 8.11 1.10
CA ASN A 28 -0.86 8.82 2.08
C ASN A 28 -1.28 10.21 1.57
N THR A 29 -0.36 10.95 0.94
CA THR A 29 -0.69 12.25 0.32
C THR A 29 -1.71 12.10 -0.81
N LEU A 30 -1.54 11.07 -1.66
CA LEU A 30 -2.48 10.79 -2.76
C LEU A 30 -3.82 10.29 -2.27
N GLU A 31 -3.86 9.50 -1.19
CA GLU A 31 -5.12 9.09 -0.56
C GLU A 31 -5.92 10.30 -0.09
N PHE A 32 -5.26 11.24 0.61
CA PHE A 32 -5.91 12.46 1.07
C PHE A 32 -6.49 13.28 -0.10
N HIS A 33 -5.71 13.42 -1.18
CA HIS A 33 -6.17 14.09 -2.39
C HIS A 33 -7.37 13.38 -3.03
N LEU A 34 -7.34 12.05 -3.16
CA LEU A 34 -8.44 11.25 -3.72
C LEU A 34 -9.70 11.29 -2.84
N ALA A 35 -9.53 11.37 -1.51
CA ALA A 35 -10.64 11.50 -0.57
C ALA A 35 -11.38 12.84 -0.75
N GLN A 36 -10.64 13.92 -1.02
CA GLN A 36 -11.20 15.25 -1.34
C GLN A 36 -11.76 15.31 -2.77
N HIS A 37 -11.09 14.69 -3.73
CA HIS A 37 -11.41 14.77 -5.16
C HIS A 37 -11.83 13.41 -5.75
N LYS A 38 -12.97 12.88 -5.29
CA LYS A 38 -13.47 11.54 -5.66
C LYS A 38 -13.68 11.29 -7.16
N LYS A 39 -13.84 12.36 -7.96
CA LYS A 39 -14.07 12.26 -9.42
C LYS A 39 -12.77 12.28 -10.23
N ASP A 40 -11.62 12.55 -9.60
CA ASP A 40 -10.34 12.61 -10.31
C ASP A 40 -9.77 11.21 -10.56
N LYS A 41 -10.11 10.66 -11.73
CA LYS A 41 -9.64 9.35 -12.16
C LYS A 41 -8.20 9.36 -12.66
N HIS A 42 -7.62 10.53 -12.98
CA HIS A 42 -6.25 10.61 -13.47
C HIS A 42 -5.24 10.27 -12.37
N VAL A 43 -5.59 10.51 -11.11
CA VAL A 43 -4.75 10.23 -9.93
C VAL A 43 -4.85 8.76 -9.46
N LEU A 44 -5.94 8.05 -9.78
CA LEU A 44 -6.14 6.65 -9.37
C LEU A 44 -5.10 5.69 -9.98
N ARG A 45 -4.80 5.85 -11.27
CA ARG A 45 -3.81 4.99 -11.97
C ARG A 45 -2.40 5.11 -11.38
N PRO A 46 -1.80 6.31 -11.20
CA PRO A 46 -0.50 6.43 -10.55
C PRO A 46 -0.53 5.99 -9.09
N TYR A 47 -1.63 6.24 -8.36
CA TYR A 47 -1.81 5.73 -7.00
C TYR A 47 -1.73 4.20 -6.92
N HIS A 48 -2.47 3.47 -7.77
CA HIS A 48 -2.42 2.00 -7.80
C HIS A 48 -1.03 1.47 -8.17
N LYS A 49 -0.33 2.13 -9.10
CA LYS A 49 1.05 1.76 -9.45
C LYS A 49 2.01 1.89 -8.26
N LEU A 50 1.84 2.93 -7.43
CA LEU A 50 2.64 3.12 -6.22
C LEU A 50 2.35 2.04 -5.18
N CYS A 51 1.07 1.71 -4.97
CA CYS A 51 0.66 0.63 -4.06
C CYS A 51 1.27 -0.72 -4.48
N ALA A 52 1.15 -1.07 -5.77
CA ALA A 52 1.74 -2.30 -6.32
C ALA A 52 3.27 -2.33 -6.19
N ARG A 53 3.95 -1.18 -6.38
CA ARG A 53 5.41 -1.08 -6.20
C ARG A 53 5.82 -1.29 -4.74
N ARG A 54 5.08 -0.67 -3.80
CA ARG A 54 5.31 -0.88 -2.36
C ARG A 54 5.14 -2.34 -1.97
N GLN A 55 4.10 -2.99 -2.49
CA GLN A 55 3.84 -4.41 -2.24
C GLN A 55 4.98 -5.32 -2.74
N LYS A 56 5.53 -5.05 -3.93
CA LYS A 56 6.70 -5.80 -4.44
C LYS A 56 7.91 -5.67 -3.52
N PHE A 57 8.16 -4.47 -2.98
CA PHE A 57 9.25 -4.24 -2.04
C PHE A 57 9.02 -4.93 -0.69
N LEU A 58 7.80 -4.90 -0.17
CA LEU A 58 7.44 -5.63 1.05
C LEU A 58 7.60 -7.14 0.86
N HIS A 59 7.18 -7.69 -0.29
CA HIS A 59 7.37 -9.10 -0.59
C HIS A 59 8.85 -9.49 -0.66
N TYR A 60 9.67 -8.64 -1.29
CA TYR A 60 11.13 -8.82 -1.30
C TYR A 60 11.70 -8.82 0.13
N LEU A 61 11.33 -7.84 0.96
CA LEU A 61 11.78 -7.79 2.35
C LEU A 61 11.29 -8.98 3.17
N ARG A 62 10.06 -9.45 2.95
CA ARG A 62 9.51 -10.64 3.62
C ARG A 62 10.34 -11.89 3.31
N LYS A 63 10.77 -12.06 2.06
CA LYS A 63 11.57 -13.21 1.60
C LYS A 63 13.04 -13.14 2.06
N HIS A 64 13.64 -11.96 2.03
CA HIS A 64 15.10 -11.81 2.24
C HIS A 64 15.49 -11.26 3.62
N ARG A 65 14.65 -10.42 4.24
CA ARG A 65 14.93 -9.71 5.49
C ARG A 65 13.68 -9.63 6.37
N PHE A 66 13.21 -10.79 6.83
CA PHE A 66 11.94 -10.90 7.54
C PHE A 66 11.82 -9.99 8.78
N ARG A 67 12.88 -9.88 9.59
CA ARG A 67 12.88 -9.01 10.79
C ARG A 67 12.69 -7.53 10.43
N THR A 68 13.38 -7.06 9.39
CA THR A 68 13.22 -5.70 8.88
C THR A 68 11.80 -5.48 8.38
N TYR A 69 11.27 -6.44 7.63
CA TYR A 69 9.90 -6.41 7.14
C TYR A 69 8.88 -6.26 8.29
N GLN A 70 8.99 -7.06 9.37
CA GLN A 70 8.08 -6.98 10.51
C GLN A 70 8.12 -5.61 11.19
N VAL A 71 9.30 -5.05 11.38
CA VAL A 71 9.48 -3.72 11.98
C VAL A 71 8.88 -2.63 11.08
N LEU A 72 9.16 -2.67 9.77
CA LEU A 72 8.62 -1.72 8.79
C LEU A 72 7.09 -1.72 8.76
N VAL A 73 6.49 -2.91 8.69
CA VAL A 73 5.04 -3.10 8.61
C VAL A 73 4.37 -2.56 9.87
N ARG A 74 4.95 -2.84 11.05
CA ARG A 74 4.46 -2.32 12.34
C ARG A 74 4.58 -0.80 12.42
N ASP A 75 5.76 -0.26 12.10
CA ASP A 75 6.04 1.17 12.26
C ASP A 75 5.25 2.03 11.26
N LEU A 76 4.97 1.50 10.06
CA LEU A 76 4.18 2.18 9.03
C LEU A 76 2.67 1.88 9.12
N GLY A 77 2.23 1.01 10.02
CA GLY A 77 0.83 0.62 10.14
C GLY A 77 0.27 -0.04 8.87
N ILE A 78 1.11 -0.74 8.11
CA ILE A 78 0.68 -1.43 6.89
C ILE A 78 0.10 -2.77 7.32
N HIS A 79 -1.18 -3.01 7.11
CA HIS A 79 -1.75 -4.34 7.35
C HIS A 79 -1.46 -5.26 6.16
N GLU A 80 -1.22 -6.55 6.40
CA GLU A 80 -1.31 -7.63 5.41
C GLU A 80 -2.61 -8.40 5.63
N GLY A 81 -3.57 -8.27 4.72
CA GLY A 81 -4.66 -9.23 4.62
C GLY A 81 -4.50 -10.05 3.34
N ALA A 82 -5.15 -11.19 3.27
CA ALA A 82 -5.23 -12.02 2.07
C ALA A 82 -6.59 -11.79 1.40
N MET A 83 -6.60 -11.71 0.07
CA MET A 83 -7.83 -11.69 -0.72
C MET A 83 -7.76 -12.79 -1.76
N GLU A 84 -8.68 -13.74 -1.71
CA GLU A 84 -8.85 -14.73 -2.77
C GLU A 84 -9.56 -14.08 -3.96
N LEU A 85 -8.89 -14.09 -5.12
CA LEU A 85 -9.46 -13.68 -6.39
C LEU A 85 -9.20 -14.79 -7.41
N PHE A 86 -10.27 -15.25 -8.07
CA PHE A 86 -10.19 -16.17 -9.21
C PHE A 86 -9.32 -17.42 -8.95
N GLY A 87 -9.47 -18.04 -7.79
CA GLY A 87 -8.80 -19.31 -7.47
C GLY A 87 -7.27 -19.24 -7.37
N ARG A 88 -6.69 -18.03 -7.23
CA ARG A 88 -5.29 -17.85 -6.86
C ARG A 88 -5.18 -17.05 -5.56
N THR A 89 -4.36 -17.55 -4.64
CA THR A 89 -3.96 -16.83 -3.43
C THR A 89 -3.01 -15.69 -3.82
N TYR A 90 -3.52 -14.47 -3.90
CA TYR A 90 -2.68 -13.29 -4.00
C TYR A 90 -2.48 -12.72 -2.59
N ASP A 91 -1.24 -12.61 -2.14
CA ASP A 91 -0.88 -11.86 -0.93
C ASP A 91 -1.08 -10.35 -1.20
N VAL A 92 -2.32 -9.87 -1.24
CA VAL A 92 -2.65 -8.44 -1.35
C VAL A 92 -3.35 -7.98 -0.10
N PRO A 93 -2.76 -7.05 0.66
CA PRO A 93 -3.45 -6.48 1.78
C PRO A 93 -4.64 -5.60 1.39
N PRO A 94 -5.75 -5.69 2.15
CA PRO A 94 -6.86 -4.79 1.98
C PRO A 94 -6.43 -3.45 2.55
N TYR A 95 -5.96 -2.56 1.68
CA TYR A 95 -6.10 -1.16 1.99
C TYR A 95 -7.57 -0.81 1.78
N ILE A 96 -8.31 -0.71 2.89
CA ILE A 96 -9.62 -0.10 2.92
C ILE A 96 -9.39 1.32 3.46
N PRO A 97 -9.44 2.35 2.59
CA PRO A 97 -9.38 3.74 3.05
C PRO A 97 -10.39 3.94 4.17
N ALA A 98 -10.02 4.61 5.27
CA ALA A 98 -10.90 4.77 6.43
C ALA A 98 -12.28 5.36 6.06
N HIS A 99 -12.34 6.15 4.99
CA HIS A 99 -13.57 6.76 4.47
C HIS A 99 -14.51 5.81 3.70
N LEU A 100 -14.07 4.58 3.35
CA LEU A 100 -14.88 3.56 2.66
C LEU A 100 -15.37 2.44 3.58
N GLN A 101 -14.85 2.36 4.82
CA GLN A 101 -15.28 1.37 5.82
C GLN A 101 -16.79 1.40 6.16
N PRO A 102 -17.51 2.55 6.15
CA PRO A 102 -18.95 2.57 6.44
C PRO A 102 -19.83 1.99 5.33
N ILE A 103 -19.32 1.96 4.09
CA ILE A 103 -20.10 1.62 2.88
C ILE A 103 -19.93 0.14 2.51
N LEU A 104 -18.75 -0.42 2.79
CA LEU A 104 -18.37 -1.77 2.44
C LEU A 104 -18.74 -2.72 3.59
N LYS A 105 -20.01 -3.12 3.64
CA LYS A 105 -20.55 -3.99 4.70
C LYS A 105 -20.11 -5.44 4.58
N THR A 106 -19.69 -5.86 3.38
CA THR A 106 -19.23 -7.24 3.11
C THR A 106 -18.03 -7.29 2.18
N ALA A 107 -17.22 -8.36 2.29
CA ALA A 107 -16.04 -8.59 1.44
C ALA A 107 -16.34 -8.50 -0.07
N LYS A 108 -17.54 -8.92 -0.48
CA LYS A 108 -18.02 -8.85 -1.88
C LYS A 108 -18.17 -7.41 -2.40
N ASP A 109 -18.47 -6.45 -1.52
CA ASP A 109 -18.64 -5.03 -1.90
C ASP A 109 -17.29 -4.37 -2.17
N VAL A 110 -16.27 -4.77 -1.41
CA VAL A 110 -14.88 -4.32 -1.58
C VAL A 110 -14.37 -4.73 -2.98
N LEU A 111 -14.59 -6.00 -3.33
CA LEU A 111 -14.23 -6.57 -4.64
C LEU A 111 -14.90 -5.85 -5.81
N ARG A 112 -16.18 -5.54 -5.68
CA ARG A 112 -16.99 -4.90 -6.72
C ARG A 112 -16.54 -3.48 -6.99
N THR A 113 -16.20 -2.75 -5.93
CA THR A 113 -15.69 -1.38 -5.99
C THR A 113 -14.30 -1.34 -6.65
N GLN A 114 -13.45 -2.31 -6.33
CA GLN A 114 -12.11 -2.44 -6.89
C GLN A 114 -12.13 -2.80 -8.39
N TYR A 115 -13.09 -3.63 -8.84
CA TYR A 115 -13.29 -3.97 -10.26
C TYR A 115 -13.81 -2.77 -11.08
N PHE A 116 -14.65 -1.93 -10.49
CA PHE A 116 -15.19 -0.72 -11.12
C PHE A 116 -14.14 0.39 -11.32
N LEU A 117 -13.08 0.41 -10.51
CA LEU A 117 -11.97 1.37 -10.64
C LEU A 117 -10.86 0.91 -11.60
N MET A 118 -10.94 -0.32 -12.12
CA MET A 118 -9.98 -0.90 -13.08
C MET A 118 -10.52 -1.00 -14.52
N LYS A 119 -11.74 -0.52 -14.79
CA LYS A 119 -12.31 -0.28 -16.13
C LYS A 119 -12.47 1.21 -16.38
#